data_AF-A0A2E5XTQ2-F1
#
_entry.id   AF-A0A2E5XTQ2-F1
#
_cell.length_a   1.000
_cell.length_b   1.000
_cell.length_c   1.000
_cell.angle_alpha   90.00
_cell.angle_beta   90.00
_cell.angle_gamma   90.00
#
_symmetry.space_group_name_H-M   'P 1'
#
loop_
_entity.id
_entity.type
_entity.pdbx_description
1 polymer ?
#
loop_
_entity_poly.entity_id
_entity_poly.type
_entity_poly.pdbx_seq_one_letter_code
_entity_poly.pdbx_strand_id
1 'polypeptide(L)' 'MHNIAFYFCNVIENKVIMMSLDVLTEKEAADLYKISKRTLSNLRKDNKIPYKKVWFYIGRQVRYKAEALQNYFESN' A
#
# COMPACT_ATOMS: atom_id res chain seq x y z
N MET A 1 -31.14 5.78 -9.01
CA MET A 1 -30.70 5.70 -7.60
C MET A 1 -29.41 4.88 -7.59
N HIS A 2 -28.26 5.52 -7.42
CA HIS A 2 -26.96 4.85 -7.46
C HIS A 2 -26.75 4.10 -6.15
N ASN A 3 -26.66 2.77 -6.23
CA ASN A 3 -26.71 1.87 -5.09
C ASN A 3 -25.35 1.89 -4.34
N ILE A 4 -25.31 2.61 -3.21
CA ILE A 4 -24.12 2.80 -2.36
C ILE A 4 -23.53 1.44 -1.92
N ALA A 5 -24.37 0.42 -1.74
CA ALA A 5 -23.95 -0.94 -1.37
C ALA A 5 -23.06 -1.61 -2.44
N PHE A 6 -23.26 -1.31 -3.72
CA PHE A 6 -22.49 -1.92 -4.81
C PHE A 6 -21.06 -1.37 -4.89
N TYR A 7 -20.88 -0.09 -4.57
CA TYR A 7 -19.56 0.54 -4.47
C TYR A 7 -18.78 0.03 -3.26
N PHE A 8 -19.43 -0.13 -2.11
CA PHE A 8 -18.76 -0.59 -0.89
C PHE A 8 -18.27 -2.04 -1.02
N CYS A 9 -19.08 -2.93 -1.63
CA CYS A 9 -18.69 -4.32 -1.90
C CYS A 9 -17.49 -4.40 -2.86
N ASN A 10 -17.49 -3.62 -3.95
CA ASN A 10 -16.35 -3.57 -4.89
C ASN A 10 -15.06 -3.05 -4.22
N VAL A 11 -15.17 -2.07 -3.33
CA VAL A 11 -14.00 -1.54 -2.59
C VAL A 11 -13.42 -2.60 -1.64
N ILE A 12 -14.27 -3.38 -0.96
CA ILE A 12 -13.82 -4.46 -0.07
C ILE A 12 -13.17 -5.58 -0.89
N GLU A 13 -13.79 -6.03 -1.98
CA GLU A 13 -13.22 -7.08 -2.84
C GLU A 13 -11.88 -6.67 -3.43
N ASN A 14 -11.75 -5.44 -3.95
CA ASN A 14 -10.47 -4.94 -4.44
C ASN A 14 -9.43 -4.85 -3.31
N LYS A 15 -9.82 -4.47 -2.09
CA LYS A 15 -8.90 -4.44 -0.93
C LYS A 15 -8.42 -5.85 -0.56
N VAL A 16 -9.30 -6.85 -0.57
CA VAL A 16 -8.97 -8.25 -0.26
C VAL A 16 -8.10 -8.87 -1.35
N ILE A 17 -8.39 -8.62 -2.63
CA ILE A 17 -7.59 -9.07 -3.77
C ILE A 17 -6.20 -8.41 -3.76
N MET A 18 -6.11 -7.13 -3.38
CA MET A 18 -4.82 -6.43 -3.23
C MET A 18 -4.02 -6.89 -2.01
N MET A 19 -4.69 -7.37 -0.95
CA MET A 19 -4.03 -7.99 0.20
C MET A 19 -3.53 -9.42 -0.09
N SER A 20 -4.03 -10.09 -1.13
CA SER A 20 -3.46 -11.38 -1.60
C SER A 20 -2.26 -11.22 -2.53
N LEU A 21 -1.99 -10.00 -3.01
CA LEU A 21 -0.73 -9.64 -3.66
C LEU A 21 0.33 -9.40 -2.58
N ASP A 22 1.33 -10.28 -2.51
CA ASP A 22 2.45 -10.15 -1.57
C ASP A 22 3.16 -8.79 -1.68
N VAL A 23 3.08 -8.13 -2.83
CA VAL A 23 3.87 -6.95 -3.18
C VAL A 23 3.06 -5.91 -3.95
N LEU A 24 3.13 -4.66 -3.48
CA LEU A 24 2.51 -3.48 -4.07
C LEU A 24 3.53 -2.59 -4.80
N THR A 25 3.13 -1.98 -5.91
CA THR A 25 3.82 -0.82 -6.50
C THR A 25 3.68 0.41 -5.60
N GLU A 26 4.54 1.41 -5.82
CA GLU A 26 4.40 2.71 -5.15
C GLU A 26 3.10 3.44 -5.51
N LYS A 27 2.52 3.18 -6.70
CA LYS A 27 1.22 3.75 -7.08
C LYS A 27 0.08 3.05 -6.32
N GLU A 28 0.05 1.73 -6.33
CA GLU A 28 -0.98 0.95 -5.63
C GLU A 28 -0.97 1.21 -4.13
N ALA A 29 0.22 1.27 -3.51
CA ALA A 29 0.32 1.62 -2.09
C ALA A 29 -0.23 3.02 -1.80
N ALA A 30 0.10 4.02 -2.64
CA ALA A 30 -0.43 5.37 -2.50
C ALA A 30 -1.96 5.40 -2.63
N ASP A 31 -2.51 4.68 -3.63
CA ASP A 31 -3.94 4.62 -3.90
C ASP A 31 -4.71 3.84 -2.81
N LEU A 32 -4.11 2.80 -2.24
CA LEU A 32 -4.69 1.96 -1.20
C LEU A 32 -4.80 2.70 0.14
N TYR A 33 -3.70 3.32 0.58
CA TYR A 33 -3.65 4.03 1.87
C TYR A 33 -4.08 5.50 1.76
N LYS A 34 -4.50 5.96 0.58
CA LYS A 34 -4.92 7.34 0.30
C LYS A 34 -3.86 8.38 0.69
N ILE A 35 -2.60 8.06 0.45
CA ILE A 35 -1.46 8.95 0.72
C ILE A 35 -0.70 9.27 -0.57
N SER A 36 0.06 10.36 -0.56
CA SER A 36 0.89 10.70 -1.70
C SER A 36 2.11 9.78 -1.82
N LYS A 37 2.59 9.55 -3.04
CA LYS A 37 3.88 8.87 -3.29
C LYS A 37 5.05 9.60 -2.60
N ARG A 38 4.95 10.93 -2.46
CA ARG A 38 5.94 11.74 -1.72
C ARG A 38 5.98 11.33 -0.25
N THR A 39 4.84 11.08 0.37
CA THR A 39 4.74 10.60 1.76
C THR A 39 5.47 9.27 1.90
N LEU A 40 5.18 8.29 1.04
CA LEU A 40 5.88 7.00 1.01
C LEU A 40 7.40 7.17 0.81
N SER A 41 7.81 8.06 -0.09
CA SER A 41 9.23 8.37 -0.31
C SER A 41 9.90 8.96 0.94
N ASN A 42 9.22 9.86 1.64
CA ASN A 42 9.74 10.46 2.87
C ASN A 42 9.86 9.41 3.98
N LEU A 43 8.85 8.55 4.16
CA LEU A 43 8.92 7.44 5.13
C LEU A 43 10.14 6.54 4.90
N ARG A 44 10.50 6.30 3.63
CA ARG A 44 11.72 5.55 3.28
C ARG A 44 13.00 6.33 3.60
N LYS A 45 13.06 7.61 3.25
CA LYS A 45 14.23 8.48 3.51
C LYS A 45 14.48 8.66 5.00
N ASP A 46 13.41 8.79 5.78
CA ASP A 46 13.43 8.97 7.22
C ASP A 46 13.60 7.63 7.97
N ASN A 47 13.74 6.53 7.22
CA ASN A 47 13.89 5.15 7.72
C ASN A 47 12.77 4.71 8.69
N LYS A 48 11.59 5.33 8.59
CA LYS A 48 10.38 4.94 9.35
C LYS A 48 9.88 3.57 8.92
N ILE A 49 10.03 3.26 7.64
CA ILE A 49 9.78 1.93 7.08
C ILE A 49 11.11 1.28 6.63
N PRO A 50 11.54 0.17 7.25
CA PRO A 50 12.86 -0.40 6.99
C PRO A 50 12.98 -1.10 5.63
N TYR A 51 14.13 -0.91 4.97
CA TYR A 51 14.49 -1.57 3.71
C TYR A 51 14.58 -3.11 3.87
N LYS A 52 14.26 -3.85 2.80
CA LYS A 52 14.07 -5.32 2.72
C LYS A 52 12.96 -5.91 3.59
N LYS A 53 12.62 -5.26 4.70
CA LYS A 53 11.51 -5.66 5.58
C LYS A 53 10.18 -5.18 5.04
N VAL A 54 10.02 -3.87 4.84
CA VAL A 54 8.77 -3.26 4.38
C VAL A 54 8.80 -2.94 2.88
N TRP A 55 9.97 -2.57 2.35
CA TRP A 55 10.10 -2.17 0.94
C TRP A 55 11.44 -2.59 0.34
N PHE A 56 11.49 -2.71 -0.97
CA PHE A 56 12.70 -3.07 -1.72
C PHE A 56 12.68 -2.54 -3.16
N TYR A 57 13.80 -2.69 -3.86
CA TYR A 57 13.92 -2.31 -5.27
C TYR A 57 13.78 -3.54 -6.17
N ILE A 58 13.05 -3.38 -7.28
CA ILE A 58 13.12 -4.27 -8.44
C ILE A 58 13.57 -3.42 -9.63
N GLY A 59 14.83 -3.59 -10.04
CA GLY A 59 15.48 -2.67 -10.98
C GLY A 59 15.47 -1.24 -10.43
N ARG A 60 14.85 -0.31 -11.17
CA ARG A 60 14.70 1.10 -10.77
C ARG A 60 13.37 1.41 -10.06
N GLN A 61 12.52 0.41 -9.87
CA GLN A 61 11.19 0.59 -9.28
C GLN A 61 11.17 0.19 -7.80
N VAL A 62 10.36 0.89 -7.02
CA VAL A 62 10.15 0.60 -5.59
C VAL A 62 8.93 -0.29 -5.44
N ARG A 63 9.07 -1.29 -4.58
CA ARG A 63 8.05 -2.27 -4.24
C ARG A 63 7.88 -2.35 -2.73
N TYR A 64 6.65 -2.55 -2.28
CA TYR A 64 6.29 -2.64 -0.87
C TYR A 64 5.70 -4.00 -0.58
N LYS A 65 6.08 -4.64 0.52
CA LYS A 65 5.39 -5.85 0.98
C LYS A 65 4.06 -5.45 1.60
N ALA A 66 2.96 -5.98 1.10
CA ALA A 66 1.62 -5.52 1.48
C ALA A 66 1.39 -5.62 2.99
N GLU A 67 1.61 -6.81 3.57
CA GLU A 67 1.43 -7.09 4.99
C GLU A 67 2.33 -6.21 5.87
N ALA A 68 3.63 -6.16 5.59
CA ALA A 68 4.56 -5.38 6.41
C ALA A 68 4.29 -3.87 6.36
N LEU A 69 3.81 -3.36 5.23
CA LEU A 69 3.40 -1.97 5.09
C LEU A 69 2.06 -1.71 5.81
N GLN A 70 1.12 -2.64 5.74
CA GLN A 70 -0.15 -2.57 6.46
C GLN A 70 0.08 -2.53 7.97
N ASN A 71 0.90 -3.45 8.49
CA ASN A 71 1.26 -3.50 9.90
C ASN A 71 1.82 -2.17 10.41
N TYR A 72 2.62 -1.47 9.59
CA TYR A 72 3.15 -0.14 9.95
C TYR A 72 2.04 0.92 10.10
N PHE A 73 1.05 0.93 9.20
CA PHE A 73 -0.07 1.88 9.24
C PHE A 73 -1.14 1.52 10.27
N GLU A 74 -1.24 0.25 10.68
CA GLU A 74 -2.13 -0.17 11.76
C GLU A 74 -1.50 0.04 13.15
N SER A 75 -0.16 0.02 13.23
CA SER A 75 0.56 0.23 14.50
C SER A 75 0.82 1.70 14.87
N ASN A 76 0.49 2.66 14.00
CA ASN A 76 0.69 4.10 14.19
C ASN A 76 -0.59 4.87 13.90
#